data_AF-A0A6N7ML33-F1
#
_entry.id   AF-A0A6N7ML33-F1
#
_cell.length_a   1.000
_cell.length_b   1.000
_cell.length_c   1.000
_cell.angle_alpha   90.00
_cell.angle_beta   90.00
_cell.angle_gamma   90.00
#
_symmetry.space_group_name_H-M   'P 1'
#
loop_
_entity.id
_entity.type
_entity.pdbx_description
1 polymer ?
#
loop_
_entity_poly.entity_id
_entity_poly.type
_entity_poly.pdbx_seq_one_letter_code
_entity_poly.pdbx_strand_id
1 'polypeptide(L)'
;MAQEDVFKKLIAHSKEYGYIFPSSEIYDGLGAVYDYGQYGVELKNNIKNYWWDSMVLLHENIVGLDSAIFMHPKIWEASGHVDAFNDPLIDNKDSKKRYRADILIEEYLQKIEAKINKEIIKASKRFGDVFNEKQFRETNPQVKQNQAKFNAIQQRYVAAMETDDLKDIRQIILDCEIADPVSGSRNWTDVRQFNLMFETKFGSVSEEANSIYLRPETAQGIFVNFLNVQKSGRMKIPFGIAQVGKAFRNEIIARQFIFRMREFEQMEMQFFVRPGDE
;
A
#
# COMPACT_ATOMS: atom_id res chain seq x y z
N MET A 1 6.05 -22.00 -16.86
CA MET A 1 6.57 -20.62 -16.97
C MET A 1 6.70 -20.07 -15.57
N ALA A 2 7.77 -19.35 -15.23
CA ALA A 2 7.87 -18.72 -13.92
C ALA A 2 6.80 -17.62 -13.80
N GLN A 3 6.31 -17.34 -12.58
CA GLN A 3 5.27 -16.33 -12.34
C GLN A 3 5.67 -14.94 -12.87
N GLU A 4 6.96 -14.59 -12.77
CA GLU A 4 7.52 -13.36 -13.34
C GLU A 4 7.40 -13.27 -14.86
N ASP A 5 7.54 -14.40 -15.58
CA ASP A 5 7.44 -14.43 -17.04
C ASP A 5 6.00 -14.19 -17.50
N VAL A 6 5.04 -14.75 -16.77
CA VAL A 6 3.61 -14.51 -17.03
C VAL A 6 3.28 -13.04 -16.82
N PHE A 7 3.79 -12.45 -15.74
CA PHE A 7 3.55 -11.04 -15.44
C PHE A 7 4.14 -10.10 -16.50
N LYS A 8 5.38 -10.35 -16.96
CA LYS A 8 5.98 -9.58 -18.07
C LYS A 8 5.15 -9.67 -19.35
N LYS A 9 4.63 -10.85 -19.68
CA LYS A 9 3.73 -11.03 -20.83
C LYS A 9 2.42 -10.27 -20.68
N LEU A 10 1.86 -10.22 -19.47
CA LEU A 10 0.64 -9.45 -19.19
C LEU A 10 0.87 -7.96 -19.39
N ILE A 11 1.96 -7.41 -18.86
CA ILE A 11 2.31 -5.99 -19.05
C ILE A 11 2.48 -5.67 -20.54
N ALA A 12 3.21 -6.52 -21.27
CA ALA A 12 3.41 -6.34 -22.71
C ALA A 12 2.09 -6.40 -23.48
N HIS A 13 1.19 -7.34 -23.14
CA HIS A 13 -0.13 -7.44 -23.75
C HIS A 13 -1.01 -6.23 -23.43
N SER A 14 -1.04 -5.77 -22.18
CA SER A 14 -1.80 -4.58 -21.78
C SER A 14 -1.38 -3.34 -22.57
N LYS A 15 -0.08 -3.20 -22.86
CA LYS A 15 0.43 -2.13 -23.71
C LYS A 15 0.07 -2.36 -25.18
N GLU A 16 0.44 -3.49 -25.76
CA GLU A 16 0.26 -3.79 -27.19
C GLU A 16 -1.21 -3.68 -27.63
N TYR A 17 -2.13 -4.14 -26.79
CA TYR A 17 -3.56 -4.18 -27.10
C TYR A 17 -4.33 -3.00 -26.50
N GLY A 18 -3.68 -1.90 -26.12
CA GLY A 18 -4.38 -0.66 -25.78
C GLY A 18 -5.23 -0.69 -24.51
N TYR A 19 -4.76 -1.40 -23.47
CA TYR A 19 -5.33 -1.36 -22.13
C TYR A 19 -4.67 -0.29 -21.26
N ILE A 20 -3.36 -0.38 -21.04
CA ILE A 20 -2.66 0.48 -20.07
C ILE A 20 -1.28 0.86 -20.61
N PHE A 21 -0.94 2.15 -20.52
CA PHE A 21 0.31 2.72 -20.96
C PHE A 21 1.00 3.46 -19.81
N PRO A 22 2.34 3.51 -19.75
CA PRO A 22 3.04 4.50 -18.94
C PRO A 22 2.56 5.91 -19.31
N SER A 23 2.15 6.71 -18.33
CA SER A 23 1.72 8.07 -18.61
C SER A 23 2.89 8.92 -19.09
N SER A 24 2.65 9.81 -20.05
CA SER A 24 3.69 10.66 -20.65
C SER A 24 4.86 9.89 -21.30
N GLU A 25 4.59 8.71 -21.88
CA GLU A 25 5.62 7.80 -22.41
C GLU A 25 6.62 8.45 -23.38
N ILE A 26 6.16 9.36 -24.25
CA ILE A 26 7.03 10.07 -25.21
C ILE A 26 8.02 11.04 -24.55
N TYR A 27 7.85 11.32 -23.26
CA TYR A 27 8.70 12.16 -22.42
C TYR A 27 9.37 11.34 -21.31
N ASP A 28 9.83 10.13 -21.66
CA ASP A 28 10.43 9.14 -20.75
C ASP A 28 9.50 8.53 -19.69
N GLY A 29 8.22 8.91 -19.72
CA GLY A 29 7.20 8.45 -18.79
C GLY A 29 7.29 9.10 -17.40
N LEU A 30 6.17 9.04 -16.67
CA LEU A 30 6.09 9.46 -15.28
C LEU A 30 5.95 8.23 -14.37
N GLY A 31 6.91 8.04 -13.46
CA GLY A 31 6.99 6.84 -12.62
C GLY A 31 5.71 6.58 -11.81
N ALA A 32 5.19 5.34 -11.88
CA ALA A 32 3.95 4.90 -11.23
C ALA A 32 2.68 5.70 -11.59
N VAL A 33 2.66 6.36 -12.74
CA VAL A 33 1.47 6.99 -13.31
C VAL A 33 1.18 6.33 -14.65
N TYR A 34 -0.08 5.98 -14.89
CA TYR A 34 -0.48 5.20 -16.06
C TYR A 34 -1.76 5.75 -16.69
N ASP A 35 -1.80 5.71 -18.02
CA ASP A 35 -2.96 6.08 -18.81
C ASP A 35 -3.71 4.81 -19.24
N TYR A 36 -5.04 4.86 -19.25
CA TYR A 36 -5.89 3.76 -19.71
C TYR A 36 -6.26 4.01 -21.18
N GLY A 37 -5.88 3.09 -22.06
CA GLY A 37 -6.18 3.14 -23.49
C GLY A 37 -7.62 2.77 -23.82
N GLN A 38 -7.93 2.64 -25.12
CA GLN A 38 -9.29 2.39 -25.63
C GLN A 38 -10.00 1.20 -24.97
N TYR A 39 -9.34 0.06 -24.79
CA TYR A 39 -9.97 -1.10 -24.14
C TYR A 39 -9.85 -1.04 -22.61
N GLY A 40 -8.82 -0.36 -22.11
CA GLY A 40 -8.63 -0.15 -20.68
C GLY A 40 -9.69 0.73 -20.07
N VAL A 41 -10.08 1.82 -20.75
CA VAL A 41 -11.13 2.72 -20.27
C VAL A 41 -12.50 2.03 -20.25
N GLU A 42 -12.82 1.25 -21.29
CA GLU A 42 -14.07 0.47 -21.33
C GLU A 42 -14.11 -0.59 -20.23
N LEU A 43 -13.03 -1.36 -20.06
CA LEU A 43 -12.93 -2.35 -18.97
C LEU A 43 -13.08 -1.68 -17.60
N LYS A 44 -12.38 -0.56 -17.38
CA LYS A 44 -12.42 0.19 -16.13
C LYS A 44 -13.82 0.74 -15.85
N ASN A 45 -14.49 1.30 -16.87
CA ASN A 45 -15.86 1.79 -16.74
C ASN A 45 -16.85 0.66 -16.44
N ASN A 46 -16.72 -0.48 -17.11
CA ASN A 46 -17.57 -1.66 -16.84
C ASN A 46 -17.42 -2.15 -15.39
N ILE A 47 -16.19 -2.20 -14.87
CA ILE A 47 -15.93 -2.58 -13.46
C ILE A 47 -16.57 -1.56 -12.51
N LYS A 48 -16.40 -0.25 -12.77
CA LYS A 48 -16.99 0.82 -11.95
C LYS A 48 -18.52 0.78 -11.94
N ASN A 49 -19.13 0.61 -13.11
CA ASN A 49 -20.57 0.54 -13.25
C ASN A 49 -21.12 -0.69 -12.53
N TYR A 50 -20.51 -1.87 -12.73
CA TYR A 50 -20.90 -3.08 -12.02
C TYR A 50 -20.81 -2.91 -10.50
N TRP A 51 -19.71 -2.33 -10.01
CA TRP A 51 -19.54 -2.06 -8.58
C TRP A 51 -20.61 -1.10 -8.06
N TRP A 52 -20.86 0.01 -8.77
CA TRP A 52 -21.85 1.00 -8.39
C TRP A 52 -23.26 0.43 -8.36
N ASP A 53 -23.65 -0.31 -9.39
CA ASP A 53 -24.93 -0.98 -9.46
C ASP A 53 -25.08 -1.94 -8.27
N SER A 54 -24.05 -2.77 -8.03
CA SER A 54 -24.07 -3.78 -6.97
C SER A 54 -24.10 -3.20 -5.56
N MET A 55 -23.38 -2.10 -5.30
CA MET A 55 -23.21 -1.54 -3.96
C MET A 55 -24.23 -0.45 -3.65
N VAL A 56 -24.64 0.33 -4.64
CA VAL A 56 -25.52 1.49 -4.43
C VAL A 56 -26.92 1.18 -4.92
N LEU A 57 -27.10 0.72 -6.16
CA LEU A 57 -28.43 0.59 -6.75
C LEU A 57 -29.21 -0.63 -6.24
N LEU A 58 -28.52 -1.72 -5.86
CA LEU A 58 -29.15 -2.91 -5.27
C LEU A 58 -29.44 -2.79 -3.76
N HIS A 59 -29.01 -1.70 -3.11
CA HIS A 59 -29.17 -1.50 -1.66
C HIS A 59 -30.00 -0.26 -1.35
N GLU A 60 -31.16 -0.44 -0.71
CA GLU A 60 -32.06 0.68 -0.36
C GLU A 60 -31.45 1.67 0.64
N ASN A 61 -30.45 1.25 1.40
CA ASN A 61 -29.83 2.04 2.46
C ASN A 61 -28.40 2.49 2.14
N ILE A 62 -27.96 2.43 0.89
CA ILE A 62 -26.66 2.96 0.46
C ILE A 62 -26.88 4.06 -0.57
N VAL A 63 -26.26 5.22 -0.35
CA VAL A 63 -26.40 6.39 -1.23
C VAL A 63 -25.06 6.84 -1.79
N GLY A 64 -25.08 7.46 -2.96
CA GLY A 64 -23.88 7.96 -3.63
C GLY A 64 -23.45 9.36 -3.18
N LEU A 65 -22.15 9.61 -3.21
CA LEU A 65 -21.53 10.93 -3.06
C LEU A 65 -20.37 11.08 -4.06
N ASP A 66 -20.13 12.30 -4.54
CA ASP A 66 -18.90 12.67 -5.24
C ASP A 66 -18.31 13.94 -4.59
N SER A 67 -17.30 13.75 -3.75
CA SER A 67 -16.61 14.83 -3.06
C SER A 67 -15.45 15.37 -3.91
N ALA A 68 -15.11 16.65 -3.71
CA ALA A 68 -13.92 17.24 -4.32
C ALA A 68 -12.61 16.55 -3.89
N ILE A 69 -11.58 16.65 -4.73
CA ILE A 69 -10.20 16.22 -4.43
C ILE A 69 -9.52 17.22 -3.49
N PHE A 70 -9.66 18.51 -3.77
CA PHE A 70 -9.14 19.57 -2.93
C PHE A 70 -10.03 19.74 -1.71
N MET A 71 -9.46 19.47 -0.53
CA MET A 71 -10.14 19.54 0.76
C MET A 71 -9.33 20.40 1.72
N HIS A 72 -10.01 21.01 2.69
CA HIS A 72 -9.36 21.88 3.66
C HIS A 72 -8.29 21.12 4.47
N PRO A 73 -7.06 21.65 4.64
CA PRO A 73 -5.93 20.94 5.25
C PRO A 73 -6.20 20.33 6.63
N LYS A 74 -6.92 21.06 7.48
CA LYS A 74 -7.36 20.60 8.82
C LYS A 74 -8.09 19.25 8.83
N ILE A 75 -8.68 18.83 7.71
CA ILE A 75 -9.31 17.51 7.61
C ILE A 75 -8.25 16.40 7.69
N TRP A 76 -7.09 16.61 7.07
CA TRP A 76 -5.95 15.69 7.09
C TRP A 76 -5.22 15.71 8.42
N GLU A 77 -5.18 16.85 9.11
CA GLU A 77 -4.69 16.94 10.49
C GLU A 77 -5.61 16.18 11.44
N ALA A 78 -6.92 16.45 11.38
CA ALA A 78 -7.91 15.82 12.27
C ALA A 78 -8.03 14.31 12.07
N SER A 79 -7.81 13.82 10.85
CA SER A 79 -7.77 12.38 10.54
C SER A 79 -6.41 11.74 10.83
N GLY A 80 -5.39 12.52 11.22
CA GLY A 80 -4.04 12.04 11.50
C GLY A 80 -3.18 11.77 10.27
N HIS A 81 -3.65 12.05 9.05
CA HIS A 81 -2.89 11.80 7.83
C HIS A 81 -1.62 12.66 7.71
N VAL A 82 -1.59 13.86 8.29
CA VAL A 82 -0.39 14.70 8.28
C VAL A 82 0.74 14.07 9.11
N ASP A 83 0.39 13.48 10.25
CA ASP A 83 1.38 12.98 11.23
C ASP A 83 1.67 11.48 11.09
N ALA A 84 0.68 10.68 10.68
CA ALA A 84 0.76 9.22 10.67
C ALA A 84 0.82 8.59 9.27
N PHE A 85 0.56 9.34 8.19
CA PHE A 85 0.60 8.81 6.82
C PHE A 85 2.00 8.90 6.21
N ASN A 86 2.97 8.33 6.93
CA ASN A 86 4.38 8.37 6.58
C ASN A 86 4.94 6.95 6.36
N ASP A 87 5.82 6.81 5.38
CA ASP A 87 6.62 5.60 5.19
C ASP A 87 8.04 5.80 5.75
N PRO A 88 8.62 4.79 6.45
CA PRO A 88 10.00 4.85 6.90
C PRO A 88 10.95 4.58 5.73
N LEU A 89 11.73 5.57 5.33
CA LEU A 89 12.63 5.50 4.18
C LEU A 89 14.09 5.45 4.55
N ILE A 90 14.87 4.73 3.75
CA ILE A 90 16.31 4.63 3.86
C ILE A 90 16.96 4.68 2.48
N ASP A 91 18.06 5.42 2.35
CA ASP A 91 18.81 5.54 1.10
C ASP A 91 20.12 4.76 1.21
N ASN A 92 20.54 4.11 0.13
CA ASN A 92 21.90 3.57 0.02
C ASN A 92 22.81 4.62 -0.60
N LYS A 93 23.92 4.96 0.05
CA LYS A 93 24.84 6.01 -0.41
C LYS A 93 25.59 5.64 -1.69
N ASP A 94 25.78 4.36 -1.95
CA ASP A 94 26.59 3.87 -3.07
C ASP A 94 25.74 3.73 -4.33
N SER A 95 24.54 3.13 -4.25
CA SER A 95 23.62 3.03 -5.40
C SER A 95 22.77 4.29 -5.61
N LYS A 96 22.70 5.19 -4.61
CA LYS A 96 21.81 6.36 -4.57
C LYS A 96 20.33 5.99 -4.76
N LYS A 97 19.97 4.74 -4.47
CA LYS A 97 18.60 4.24 -4.51
C LYS A 97 17.95 4.38 -3.14
N ARG A 98 16.66 4.65 -3.19
CA ARG A 98 15.79 4.80 -2.04
C ARG A 98 14.94 3.56 -1.84
N TYR A 99 14.79 3.17 -0.59
CA TYR A 99 14.04 2.00 -0.18
C TYR A 99 13.15 2.31 1.01
N ARG A 100 12.14 1.47 1.15
CA ARG A 100 11.27 1.40 2.31
C ARG A 100 11.91 0.47 3.33
N ALA A 101 12.20 0.99 4.51
CA ALA A 101 12.96 0.30 5.55
C ALA A 101 12.20 -0.93 6.08
N ASP A 102 10.88 -0.79 6.23
CA ASP A 102 9.95 -1.86 6.54
C ASP A 102 10.01 -3.00 5.51
N ILE A 103 9.89 -2.69 4.21
CA ILE A 103 9.93 -3.69 3.13
C ILE A 103 11.27 -4.46 3.14
N LEU A 104 12.40 -3.76 3.38
CA LEU A 104 13.71 -4.44 3.47
C LEU A 104 13.73 -5.48 4.60
N ILE A 105 13.14 -5.16 5.76
CA ILE A 105 13.06 -6.07 6.91
C ILE A 105 12.09 -7.22 6.61
N GLU A 106 10.92 -6.93 6.03
CA GLU A 106 9.93 -7.94 5.64
C GLU A 106 10.49 -8.94 4.62
N GLU A 107 11.16 -8.47 3.56
CA GLU A 107 11.81 -9.34 2.58
C GLU A 107 12.91 -10.20 3.23
N TYR A 108 13.63 -9.67 4.22
CA TYR A 108 14.61 -10.45 4.96
C TYR A 108 13.96 -11.55 5.80
N LEU A 109 12.86 -11.23 6.49
CA LEU A 109 12.07 -12.19 7.26
C LEU A 109 11.49 -13.30 6.38
N GLN A 110 10.94 -12.94 5.21
CA GLN A 110 10.47 -13.89 4.21
C GLN A 110 11.59 -14.83 3.73
N LYS A 111 12.84 -14.36 3.59
CA LYS A 111 13.99 -15.22 3.27
C LYS A 111 14.31 -16.21 4.39
N ILE A 112 14.14 -15.83 5.66
CA ILE A 112 14.29 -16.76 6.79
C ILE A 112 13.18 -17.82 6.75
N GLU A 113 11.94 -17.39 6.57
CA GLU A 113 10.78 -18.27 6.47
C GLU A 113 10.90 -19.26 5.29
N ALA A 114 11.35 -18.79 4.12
CA ALA A 114 11.60 -19.65 2.97
C ALA A 114 12.66 -20.72 3.25
N LYS A 115 13.70 -20.41 4.04
CA LYS A 115 14.69 -21.42 4.48
C LYS A 115 14.07 -22.46 5.41
N ILE A 116 13.22 -22.03 6.35
CA ILE A 116 12.48 -22.94 7.24
C ILE A 116 11.59 -23.87 6.42
N ASN A 117 10.78 -23.31 5.52
CA ASN A 117 9.85 -24.06 4.68
C ASN A 117 10.59 -25.04 3.76
N LYS A 118 11.76 -24.67 3.23
CA LYS A 118 12.59 -25.57 2.43
C LYS A 118 13.05 -26.80 3.21
N GLU A 119 13.45 -26.64 4.48
CA GLU A 119 13.84 -27.78 5.33
C GLU A 119 12.64 -28.66 5.70
N ILE A 120 11.48 -28.06 5.96
CA ILE A 120 10.22 -28.79 6.20
C ILE A 120 9.82 -29.61 4.98
N ILE A 121 9.87 -29.04 3.77
CA ILE A 121 9.55 -29.75 2.53
C ILE A 121 10.52 -30.93 2.31
N LYS A 122 11.82 -30.73 2.57
CA LYS A 122 12.81 -31.84 2.49
C LYS A 122 12.50 -32.95 3.49
N ALA A 123 12.15 -32.58 4.72
CA ALA A 123 11.82 -33.55 5.76
C ALA A 123 10.52 -34.29 5.45
N SER A 124 9.47 -33.60 5.02
CA SER A 124 8.22 -34.21 4.55
C SER A 124 8.48 -35.22 3.44
N LYS A 125 9.31 -34.90 2.44
CA LYS A 125 9.69 -35.85 1.38
C LYS A 125 10.50 -37.05 1.90
N ARG A 126 11.30 -36.87 2.94
CA ARG A 126 12.16 -37.92 3.52
C ARG A 126 11.39 -38.87 4.43
N PHE A 127 10.44 -38.35 5.20
CA PHE A 127 9.70 -39.10 6.22
C PHE A 127 8.30 -39.52 5.77
N GLY A 128 7.76 -38.97 4.66
CA GLY A 128 6.48 -39.37 4.10
C GLY A 128 5.35 -39.30 5.11
N ASP A 129 4.57 -40.38 5.23
CA ASP A 129 3.36 -40.45 6.06
C ASP A 129 3.63 -40.37 7.58
N VAL A 130 4.88 -40.59 8.03
CA VAL A 130 5.28 -40.43 9.44
C VAL A 130 5.81 -39.04 9.78
N PHE A 131 5.78 -38.10 8.83
CA PHE A 131 6.22 -36.72 9.05
C PHE A 131 5.22 -35.94 9.91
N ASN A 132 5.69 -35.41 11.04
CA ASN A 132 4.95 -34.44 11.85
C ASN A 132 5.64 -33.08 11.82
N GLU A 133 5.02 -32.10 11.15
CA GLU A 133 5.61 -30.77 10.97
C GLU A 133 5.84 -30.05 12.31
N LYS A 134 4.88 -30.14 13.25
CA LYS A 134 4.97 -29.47 14.54
C LYS A 134 6.15 -29.99 15.34
N GLN A 135 6.28 -31.32 15.43
CA GLN A 135 7.42 -31.96 16.07
C GLN A 135 8.74 -31.62 15.36
N PHE A 136 8.76 -31.56 14.03
CA PHE A 136 9.96 -31.21 13.27
C PHE A 136 10.43 -29.77 13.50
N ARG A 137 9.50 -28.81 13.58
CA ARG A 137 9.80 -27.42 13.92
C ARG A 137 10.40 -27.27 15.32
N GLU A 138 9.97 -28.10 16.27
CA GLU A 138 10.42 -28.07 17.67
C GLU A 138 11.77 -28.79 17.88
N THR A 139 12.05 -29.82 17.08
CA THR A 139 13.19 -30.74 17.27
C THR A 139 14.38 -30.45 16.36
N ASN A 140 14.17 -29.97 15.13
CA ASN A 140 15.24 -29.74 14.18
C ASN A 140 16.08 -28.51 14.57
N PRO A 141 17.40 -28.65 14.82
CA PRO A 141 18.25 -27.53 15.28
C PRO A 141 18.26 -26.33 14.32
N GLN A 142 18.30 -26.58 13.01
CA GLN A 142 18.37 -25.53 11.99
C GLN A 142 17.04 -24.76 11.88
N VAL A 143 15.92 -25.47 11.89
CA VAL A 143 14.58 -24.85 11.87
C VAL A 143 14.34 -24.07 13.16
N LYS A 144 14.68 -24.64 14.32
CA LYS A 144 14.53 -23.98 15.62
C LYS A 144 15.36 -22.70 15.71
N GLN A 145 16.61 -22.72 15.25
CA GLN A 145 17.48 -21.54 15.23
C GLN A 145 16.92 -20.46 14.30
N ASN A 146 16.50 -20.83 13.08
CA ASN A 146 15.94 -19.87 12.12
C ASN A 146 14.60 -19.29 12.62
N GLN A 147 13.75 -20.11 13.27
CA GLN A 147 12.49 -19.67 13.84
C GLN A 147 12.72 -18.71 15.02
N ALA A 148 13.67 -19.02 15.91
CA ALA A 148 14.04 -18.12 17.00
C ALA A 148 14.57 -16.79 16.46
N LYS A 149 15.41 -16.82 15.42
CA LYS A 149 15.90 -15.61 14.75
C LYS A 149 14.76 -14.79 14.13
N PHE A 150 13.84 -15.44 13.41
CA PHE A 150 12.66 -14.80 12.84
C PHE A 150 11.84 -14.12 13.91
N ASN A 151 11.48 -14.84 14.98
CA ASN A 151 10.64 -14.32 16.05
C ASN A 151 11.29 -13.13 16.75
N ALA A 152 12.59 -13.19 17.03
CA ALA A 152 13.32 -12.11 17.69
C ALA A 152 13.33 -10.82 16.84
N ILE A 153 13.60 -10.96 15.54
CA ILE A 153 13.60 -9.81 14.61
C ILE A 153 12.18 -9.25 14.46
N GLN A 154 11.18 -10.12 14.27
CA GLN A 154 9.78 -9.71 14.13
C GLN A 154 9.29 -8.95 15.37
N GLN A 155 9.59 -9.45 16.58
CA GLN A 155 9.20 -8.80 17.82
C GLN A 155 9.85 -7.43 17.99
N ARG A 156 11.16 -7.33 17.73
CA ARG A 156 11.88 -6.05 17.80
C ARG A 156 11.35 -5.05 16.76
N TYR A 157 11.10 -5.52 15.54
CA TYR A 157 10.57 -4.69 14.46
C TYR A 157 9.16 -4.15 14.78
N VAL A 158 8.25 -5.00 15.27
CA VAL A 158 6.90 -4.58 15.68
C VAL A 158 6.98 -3.54 16.80
N ALA A 159 7.81 -3.78 17.83
CA ALA A 159 8.00 -2.83 18.92
C ALA A 159 8.55 -1.47 18.42
N ALA A 160 9.55 -1.49 17.54
CA ALA A 160 10.12 -0.27 16.97
C ALA A 160 9.11 0.51 16.11
N MET A 161 8.23 -0.19 15.38
CA MET A 161 7.16 0.44 14.61
C MET A 161 6.08 1.07 15.49
N GLU A 162 5.69 0.40 16.59
CA GLU A 162 4.69 0.92 17.54
C GLU A 162 5.18 2.20 18.26
N THR A 163 6.48 2.29 18.54
CA THR A 163 7.08 3.45 19.20
C THR A 163 7.69 4.49 18.24
N ASP A 164 7.55 4.30 16.92
CA ASP A 164 8.18 5.11 15.88
C ASP A 164 9.71 5.29 16.07
N ASP A 165 10.40 4.25 16.54
CA ASP A 165 11.86 4.27 16.76
C ASP A 165 12.61 3.99 15.46
N LEU A 166 12.72 5.02 14.62
CA LEU A 166 13.44 4.96 13.34
C LEU A 166 14.91 4.55 13.48
N LYS A 167 15.54 4.83 14.63
CA LYS A 167 16.93 4.45 14.87
C LYS A 167 17.02 2.94 15.07
N ASP A 168 16.08 2.35 15.80
CA ASP A 168 16.06 0.91 15.99
C ASP A 168 15.69 0.17 14.69
N ILE A 169 14.76 0.71 13.89
CA ILE A 169 14.47 0.19 12.54
C ILE A 169 15.74 0.12 11.68
N ARG A 170 16.53 1.20 11.68
CA ARG A 170 17.84 1.20 11.00
C ARG A 170 18.79 0.18 11.59
N GLN A 171 18.85 0.09 12.92
CA GLN A 171 19.76 -0.82 13.60
C GLN A 171 19.43 -2.28 13.28
N ILE A 172 18.15 -2.65 13.17
CA ILE A 172 17.72 -3.96 12.69
C ILE A 172 18.29 -4.27 11.30
N ILE A 173 18.21 -3.32 10.36
CA ILE A 173 18.75 -3.47 8.99
C ILE A 173 20.27 -3.74 9.03
N LEU A 174 21.00 -3.02 9.88
CA LEU A 174 22.44 -3.19 10.05
C LEU A 174 22.80 -4.51 10.74
N ASP A 175 22.14 -4.84 11.84
CA ASP A 175 22.38 -6.07 12.63
C ASP A 175 22.06 -7.34 11.80
N CYS A 176 21.06 -7.25 10.92
CA CYS A 176 20.70 -8.32 10.01
C CYS A 176 21.59 -8.38 8.76
N GLU A 177 22.51 -7.42 8.61
CA GLU A 177 23.41 -7.24 7.47
C GLU A 177 22.67 -7.18 6.13
N ILE A 178 21.49 -6.56 6.10
CA ILE A 178 20.66 -6.45 4.89
C ILE A 178 21.42 -5.62 3.86
N ALA A 179 21.76 -6.23 2.73
CA ALA A 179 22.48 -5.60 1.63
C ALA A 179 21.52 -4.98 0.61
N ASP A 180 21.93 -3.88 0.01
CA ASP A 180 21.23 -3.25 -1.11
C ASP A 180 21.06 -4.25 -2.26
N PRO A 181 19.83 -4.50 -2.75
CA PRO A 181 19.58 -5.40 -3.88
C PRO A 181 20.31 -5.02 -5.17
N VAL A 182 20.69 -3.74 -5.34
CA VAL A 182 21.32 -3.26 -6.56
C VAL A 182 22.85 -3.30 -6.46
N SER A 183 23.43 -2.65 -5.44
CA SER A 183 24.89 -2.57 -5.30
C SER A 183 25.52 -3.66 -4.43
N GLY A 184 24.73 -4.38 -3.63
CA GLY A 184 25.24 -5.27 -2.58
C GLY A 184 25.88 -4.55 -1.38
N SER A 185 25.92 -3.21 -1.40
CA SER A 185 26.46 -2.41 -0.29
C SER A 185 25.51 -2.41 0.90
N ARG A 186 26.08 -2.19 2.10
CA ARG A 186 25.36 -1.96 3.36
C ARG A 186 25.49 -0.53 3.86
N ASN A 187 25.94 0.38 2.98
CA ASN A 187 26.16 1.79 3.28
C ASN A 187 24.83 2.57 3.31
N TRP A 188 24.05 2.33 4.35
CA TRP A 188 22.73 2.89 4.56
C TRP A 188 22.76 4.24 5.30
N THR A 189 21.91 5.18 4.89
CA THR A 189 21.64 6.43 5.63
C THR A 189 20.80 6.17 6.88
N ASP A 190 20.49 7.24 7.61
CA ASP A 190 19.44 7.21 8.64
C ASP A 190 18.06 7.00 8.02
N VAL A 191 17.19 6.33 8.76
CA VAL A 191 15.77 6.18 8.40
C VAL A 191 15.05 7.49 8.68
N ARG A 192 14.19 7.92 7.77
CA ARG A 192 13.39 9.15 7.91
C ARG A 192 11.95 8.88 7.53
N GLN A 193 11.02 9.53 8.23
CA GLN A 193 9.62 9.54 7.83
C GLN A 193 9.43 10.37 6.57
N PHE A 194 8.57 9.88 5.68
CA PHE A 194 8.19 10.58 4.47
C PHE A 194 6.69 10.54 4.25
N ASN A 195 6.10 11.73 4.22
CA ASN A 195 4.67 11.87 4.04
C ASN A 195 4.27 11.46 2.62
N LEU A 196 3.32 10.54 2.55
CA LEU A 196 2.81 10.00 1.29
C LEU A 196 1.71 10.86 0.66
N MET A 197 1.32 11.99 1.25
CA MET A 197 0.39 12.93 0.61
C MET A 197 1.14 13.82 -0.37
N PHE A 198 0.50 14.12 -1.50
CA PHE A 198 0.97 15.18 -2.38
C PHE A 198 0.54 16.54 -1.83
N GLU A 199 1.51 17.36 -1.44
CA GLU A 199 1.29 18.75 -1.06
C GLU A 199 1.41 19.66 -2.29
N THR A 200 0.51 20.64 -2.39
CA THR A 200 0.58 21.74 -3.35
C THR A 200 0.21 23.06 -2.66
N LYS A 201 0.40 24.18 -3.35
CA LYS A 201 0.11 25.51 -2.83
C LYS A 201 -1.19 26.03 -3.47
N PHE A 202 -2.09 26.55 -2.63
CA PHE A 202 -3.36 27.12 -3.04
C PHE A 202 -3.34 28.64 -2.81
N GLY A 203 -3.43 29.41 -3.90
CA GLY A 203 -3.39 30.87 -3.86
C GLY A 203 -2.73 31.45 -5.10
N SER A 204 -3.05 32.72 -5.42
CA SER A 204 -2.51 33.45 -6.57
C SER A 204 -1.13 34.08 -6.30
N VAL A 205 -0.75 34.26 -5.03
CA VAL A 205 0.51 34.88 -4.61
C VAL A 205 1.34 33.84 -3.85
N SER A 206 2.56 33.58 -4.33
CA SER A 206 3.42 32.49 -3.86
C SER A 206 3.86 32.61 -2.39
N GLU A 207 3.87 33.81 -1.81
CA GLU A 207 4.37 34.05 -0.45
C GLU A 207 3.31 33.86 0.66
N GLU A 208 2.02 33.95 0.32
CA GLU A 208 0.90 33.73 1.25
C GLU A 208 0.10 32.45 0.93
N ALA A 209 0.58 31.63 0.00
CA ALA A 209 -0.15 30.46 -0.47
C ALA A 209 -0.28 29.41 0.63
N ASN A 210 -1.53 29.08 0.97
CA ASN A 210 -1.84 28.02 1.91
C ASN A 210 -1.49 26.67 1.30
N SER A 211 -0.83 25.79 2.06
CA SER A 211 -0.64 24.41 1.64
C SER A 211 -1.99 23.70 1.56
N ILE A 212 -2.19 22.91 0.51
CA ILE A 212 -3.32 21.98 0.36
C ILE A 212 -2.80 20.64 -0.12
N TYR A 213 -3.54 19.57 0.14
CA TYR A 213 -3.15 18.22 -0.22
C TYR A 213 -4.08 17.65 -1.29
N LEU A 214 -3.54 16.84 -2.19
CA LEU A 214 -4.36 15.90 -2.97
C LEU A 214 -4.74 14.74 -2.04
N ARG A 215 -6.04 14.41 -2.00
CA ARG A 215 -6.55 13.40 -1.07
C ARG A 215 -5.86 12.02 -1.27
N PRO A 216 -5.36 11.38 -0.19
CA PRO A 216 -4.77 10.04 -0.24
C PRO A 216 -5.79 8.89 -0.24
N GLU A 217 -7.07 9.21 0.03
CA GLU A 217 -8.21 8.31 0.05
C GLU A 217 -9.52 9.06 -0.25
N THR A 218 -10.62 8.33 -0.48
CA THR A 218 -11.96 8.94 -0.72
C THR A 218 -12.82 9.06 0.53
N ALA A 219 -12.54 8.28 1.59
CA ALA A 219 -13.33 8.19 2.80
C ALA A 219 -13.56 9.52 3.53
N GLN A 220 -12.54 10.39 3.63
CA GLN A 220 -12.70 11.68 4.33
C GLN A 220 -13.81 12.55 3.72
N GLY A 221 -14.00 12.50 2.40
CA GLY A 221 -15.08 13.20 1.71
C GLY A 221 -16.47 12.76 2.17
N ILE A 222 -16.61 11.46 2.47
CA ILE A 222 -17.82 10.86 3.01
C ILE A 222 -18.05 11.32 4.46
N PHE A 223 -17.02 11.25 5.31
CA PHE A 223 -17.15 11.61 6.73
C PHE A 223 -17.56 13.08 6.93
N VAL A 224 -16.94 14.01 6.21
CA VAL A 224 -17.28 15.44 6.34
C VAL A 224 -18.68 15.77 5.81
N ASN A 225 -19.24 14.92 4.94
CA ASN A 225 -20.59 15.07 4.40
C ASN A 225 -21.64 14.19 5.07
N PHE A 226 -21.29 13.44 6.12
CA PHE A 226 -22.23 12.54 6.81
C PHE A 226 -23.55 13.22 7.15
N LEU A 227 -23.51 14.38 7.81
CA LEU A 227 -24.72 15.11 8.19
C LEU A 227 -25.48 15.70 7.00
N ASN A 228 -24.78 16.12 5.94
CA ASN A 228 -25.41 16.65 4.73
C ASN A 228 -26.23 15.56 4.04
N VAL A 229 -25.62 14.40 3.82
CA VAL A 229 -26.23 13.23 3.17
C VAL A 229 -27.33 12.63 4.03
N GLN A 230 -27.09 12.45 5.34
CA GLN A 230 -28.10 11.92 6.24
C GLN A 230 -29.38 12.77 6.25
N LYS A 231 -29.24 14.10 6.32
CA LYS A 231 -30.38 15.02 6.38
C LYS A 231 -31.12 15.15 5.05
N SER A 232 -30.39 15.30 3.94
CA SER A 232 -31.01 15.47 2.62
C SER A 232 -31.65 14.17 2.11
N GLY A 233 -30.99 13.04 2.32
CA GLY A 233 -31.49 11.71 1.96
C GLY A 233 -32.48 11.12 2.98
N ARG A 234 -32.66 11.78 4.14
CA ARG A 234 -33.49 11.30 5.27
C ARG A 234 -33.11 9.89 5.73
N MET A 235 -31.82 9.59 5.69
CA MET A 235 -31.28 8.27 6.01
C MET A 235 -31.36 8.00 7.51
N LYS A 236 -31.65 6.74 7.86
CA LYS A 236 -31.60 6.24 9.24
C LYS A 236 -30.46 5.24 9.36
N ILE A 237 -29.75 5.27 10.48
CA ILE A 237 -28.73 4.26 10.79
C ILE A 237 -29.44 2.90 10.98
N PRO A 238 -28.97 1.81 10.35
CA PRO A 238 -27.74 1.75 9.54
C PRO A 238 -27.92 2.14 8.07
N PHE A 239 -26.98 2.93 7.56
CA PHE A 239 -26.93 3.33 6.14
C PHE A 239 -25.49 3.51 5.68
N GLY A 240 -25.26 3.37 4.39
CA GLY A 240 -23.96 3.56 3.77
C GLY A 240 -23.90 4.80 2.88
N ILE A 241 -22.69 5.33 2.72
CA ILE A 241 -22.38 6.32 1.69
C ILE A 241 -21.23 5.76 0.86
N ALA A 242 -21.43 5.69 -0.46
CA ALA A 242 -20.45 5.19 -1.41
C ALA A 242 -19.90 6.31 -2.29
N GLN A 243 -18.63 6.21 -2.64
CA GLN A 243 -17.95 7.15 -3.54
C GLN A 243 -16.99 6.39 -4.46
N VAL A 244 -16.96 6.81 -5.73
CA VAL A 244 -15.92 6.41 -6.68
C VAL A 244 -15.15 7.65 -7.07
N GLY A 245 -13.83 7.64 -6.95
CA GLY A 245 -13.03 8.80 -7.31
C GLY A 245 -11.53 8.59 -7.24
N LYS A 246 -10.78 9.58 -7.74
CA LYS A 246 -9.32 9.55 -7.71
C LYS A 246 -8.77 9.77 -6.31
N ALA A 247 -7.66 9.11 -6.00
CA ALA A 247 -6.84 9.32 -4.82
C ALA A 247 -5.35 9.31 -5.24
N PHE A 248 -4.53 9.97 -4.43
CA PHE A 248 -3.13 10.23 -4.75
C PHE A 248 -2.23 9.85 -3.60
N ARG A 249 -1.23 9.01 -3.86
CA ARG A 249 -0.21 8.62 -2.88
C ARG A 249 1.16 8.84 -3.47
N ASN A 250 2.03 9.57 -2.79
CA ASN A 250 3.39 9.87 -3.20
C ASN A 250 4.30 8.65 -2.97
N GLU A 251 3.89 7.53 -3.57
CA GLU A 251 4.59 6.25 -3.50
C GLU A 251 5.98 6.38 -4.13
N ILE A 252 6.96 5.87 -3.42
CA ILE A 252 8.37 6.01 -3.79
C ILE A 252 8.82 4.79 -4.57
N ILE A 253 8.33 3.61 -4.20
CA ILE A 253 8.69 2.37 -4.88
C ILE A 253 7.61 2.06 -5.91
N ALA A 254 7.76 2.68 -7.08
CA ALA A 254 6.97 2.46 -8.28
C ALA A 254 7.25 1.10 -8.96
N ARG A 255 7.33 0.00 -8.18
CA ARG A 255 7.54 -1.35 -8.72
C ARG A 255 6.22 -2.10 -8.74
N GLN A 256 6.03 -2.96 -9.74
CA GLN A 256 4.85 -3.83 -9.95
C GLN A 256 3.64 -3.18 -10.67
N PHE A 257 3.87 -2.52 -11.81
CA PHE A 257 2.79 -2.08 -12.72
C PHE A 257 1.67 -1.33 -11.99
N ILE A 258 0.39 -1.66 -12.21
CA ILE A 258 -0.76 -0.99 -11.57
C ILE A 258 -0.98 -1.33 -10.09
N PHE A 259 -0.14 -2.17 -9.46
CA PHE A 259 -0.29 -2.50 -8.03
C PHE A 259 0.20 -1.38 -7.10
N ARG A 260 1.13 -0.55 -7.57
CA ARG A 260 1.66 0.61 -6.83
C ARG A 260 1.66 1.84 -7.74
N MET A 261 0.59 2.62 -7.63
CA MET A 261 0.35 3.81 -8.44
C MET A 261 0.36 5.07 -7.57
N ARG A 262 0.78 6.19 -8.17
CA ARG A 262 0.72 7.51 -7.51
C ARG A 262 -0.62 8.20 -7.65
N GLU A 263 -1.33 7.90 -8.72
CA GLU A 263 -2.68 8.34 -9.00
C GLU A 263 -3.49 7.09 -9.36
N PHE A 264 -4.60 6.87 -8.67
CA PHE A 264 -5.49 5.73 -8.92
C PHE A 264 -6.93 6.08 -8.56
N GLU A 265 -7.88 5.24 -8.97
CA GLU A 265 -9.29 5.38 -8.57
C GLU A 265 -9.61 4.36 -7.50
N GLN A 266 -10.38 4.79 -6.50
CA GLN A 266 -10.92 3.93 -5.45
C GLN A 266 -12.44 3.91 -5.53
N MET A 267 -13.01 2.81 -5.07
CA MET A 267 -14.44 2.62 -4.87
C MET A 267 -14.62 2.25 -3.41
N GLU A 268 -15.01 3.22 -2.58
CA GLU A 268 -15.12 3.06 -1.12
C GLU A 268 -16.56 3.25 -0.69
N MET A 269 -16.98 2.47 0.30
CA MET A 269 -18.30 2.56 0.93
C MET A 269 -18.09 2.55 2.45
N GLN A 270 -18.58 3.61 3.10
CA GLN A 270 -18.56 3.72 4.56
C GLN A 270 -19.96 3.40 5.07
N PHE A 271 -20.09 2.27 5.77
CA PHE A 271 -21.35 1.82 6.35
C PHE A 271 -21.43 2.22 7.82
N PHE A 272 -22.40 3.07 8.15
CA PHE A 272 -22.55 3.60 9.50
C PHE A 272 -23.53 2.75 10.28
N VAL A 273 -23.07 2.16 11.38
CA VAL A 273 -23.86 1.35 12.32
C VAL A 273 -23.81 1.97 13.72
N ARG A 274 -24.70 1.53 14.63
CA ARG A 274 -24.55 1.88 16.04
C ARG A 274 -23.47 0.98 16.65
N PRO A 275 -22.65 1.50 17.57
CA PRO A 275 -21.70 0.66 18.28
C PRO A 275 -22.41 -0.49 19.01
N GLY A 276 -21.90 -1.72 18.83
CA GLY A 276 -22.47 -2.96 19.37
C GLY A 276 -23.46 -3.67 18.44
N ASP A 277 -23.83 -3.06 17.31
CA ASP A 277 -24.67 -3.65 16.27
C ASP A 277 -23.85 -4.04 15.00
N GLU A 278 -22.51 -4.03 15.10
CA GLU A 278 -21.58 -4.41 14.01
C GLU A 278 -21.63 -5.89 13.59
#